data_AF-A0AB39SM91-F1
#
_entry.id   AF-A0AB39SM91-F1
#
_cell.length_a   1.000
_cell.length_b   1.000
_cell.length_c   1.000
_cell.angle_alpha   90.00
_cell.angle_beta   90.00
_cell.angle_gamma   90.00
#
_symmetry.space_group_name_H-M   'P 1'
#
loop_
_entity.id
_entity.type
_entity.pdbx_description
1 polymer ?
#
loop_
_entity_poly.entity_id
_entity_poly.type
_entity_poly.pdbx_seq_one_letter_code
_entity_poly.pdbx_strand_id
1 'polypeptide(L)' 'MLHERPTVPFGFIVEEHVFRRRLGGAEMQRSKLDLVLSGPRNVTLQVVPMEAEFHGCLDRPVRLLEAPDGRRLGYSER' A
#
# COMPACT_ATOMS: atom_id res chain seq x y z
N MET A 1 6.84 -5.14 14.06
CA MET A 1 7.44 -5.36 12.71
C MET A 1 7.68 -4.09 11.89
N LEU A 2 6.68 -3.24 11.61
CA LEU A 2 6.84 -2.05 10.75
C LEU A 2 7.90 -1.06 11.27
N HIS A 3 7.87 -0.80 12.57
CA HIS A 3 8.79 0.11 13.26
C HIS A 3 10.12 -0.55 13.65
N GLU A 4 10.15 -1.88 13.73
CA GLU A 4 11.36 -2.66 14.07
C GLU A 4 12.30 -2.82 12.88
N ARG A 5 11.82 -2.59 11.65
CA ARG A 5 12.58 -2.76 10.40
C ARG A 5 12.53 -1.49 9.54
N PRO A 6 13.16 -0.39 9.99
CA PRO A 6 13.05 0.92 9.36
C PRO A 6 13.68 1.01 7.96
N THR A 7 14.44 -0.01 7.54
CA THR A 7 15.09 -0.08 6.21
C THR A 7 14.37 -0.99 5.23
N VAL A 8 13.39 -1.78 5.70
CA VAL A 8 12.62 -2.68 4.85
C VAL A 8 11.40 -1.92 4.31
N PRO A 9 11.23 -1.80 2.98
CA PRO A 9 10.07 -1.12 2.42
C PRO A 9 8.81 -1.98 2.59
N PHE A 10 7.74 -1.35 3.06
CA PHE A 10 6.40 -1.92 3.16
C PHE A 10 5.46 -1.16 2.23
N GLY A 11 4.70 -1.89 1.42
CA GLY A 11 3.68 -1.33 0.52
C GLY A 11 2.30 -1.81 0.93
N PHE A 12 1.34 -0.89 0.99
CA PHE A 12 -0.07 -1.18 1.24
C PHE A 12 -0.94 -0.52 0.18
N ILE A 13 -1.98 -1.22 -0.25
CA ILE A 13 -3.02 -0.70 -1.14
C ILE A 13 -4.32 -0.68 -0.35
N VAL A 14 -5.01 0.47 -0.33
CA VAL A 14 -6.24 0.67 0.43
C VAL A 14 -7.27 1.39 -0.43
N GLU A 15 -8.54 0.98 -0.33
CA GLU A 15 -9.66 1.65 -1.00
C GLU A 15 -9.95 3.03 -0.40
N GLU A 16 -10.21 4.03 -1.24
CA GLU A 16 -10.64 5.38 -0.81
C GLU A 16 -11.86 5.31 0.12
N HIS A 17 -12.74 4.33 -0.11
CA HIS A 17 -13.94 4.11 0.70
C HIS A 17 -13.63 3.94 2.21
N VAL A 18 -12.44 3.46 2.59
CA VAL A 18 -12.02 3.33 4.00
C VAL A 18 -11.91 4.69 4.71
N PHE A 19 -11.55 5.74 3.96
CA PHE A 19 -11.47 7.12 4.43
C PHE A 19 -12.84 7.82 4.34
N ARG A 20 -13.67 7.46 3.37
CA ARG A 20 -15.00 8.09 3.18
C ARG A 20 -16.08 7.57 4.13
N ARG A 21 -16.10 6.28 4.45
CA ARG A 21 -17.18 5.61 5.21
C ARG A 21 -17.30 6.08 6.67
N ARG A 22 -16.39 6.93 7.16
CA ARG A 22 -16.33 7.44 8.55
C ARG A 22 -16.44 6.36 9.65
N LEU A 23 -16.05 5.14 9.30
CA LEU A 23 -16.11 4.00 10.22
C LEU A 23 -15.17 4.23 11.41
N GLY A 24 -15.71 4.07 12.63
CA GLY A 24 -14.99 4.33 13.88
C GLY A 24 -15.09 5.78 14.40
N GLY A 25 -15.89 6.64 13.77
CA GLY A 25 -16.10 8.01 14.23
C GLY A 25 -14.97 8.97 13.81
N ALA A 26 -15.08 10.23 14.24
CA ALA A 26 -14.21 11.32 13.78
C ALA A 26 -12.74 11.16 14.23
N GLU A 27 -12.49 10.65 15.43
CA GLU A 27 -11.12 10.45 15.94
C GLU A 27 -10.38 9.37 15.15
N MET A 28 -11.04 8.25 14.85
CA MET A 28 -10.48 7.20 14.00
C MET A 28 -10.18 7.72 12.59
N GLN A 29 -11.04 8.59 12.05
CA GLN A 29 -10.80 9.20 10.74
C GLN A 29 -9.59 10.13 10.74
N ARG A 30 -9.42 10.93 11.79
CA ARG A 30 -8.23 11.76 11.95
C ARG A 30 -6.97 10.89 12.04
N SER A 31 -6.98 9.84 12.85
CA SER A 31 -5.85 8.93 12.98
C SER A 31 -5.46 8.26 11.65
N LYS A 32 -6.46 7.88 10.83
CA LYS A 32 -6.21 7.35 9.48
C LYS A 32 -5.52 8.37 8.58
N LEU A 33 -5.96 9.62 8.59
CA LEU A 33 -5.35 10.70 7.81
C LEU A 33 -3.95 11.04 8.33
N ASP A 34 -3.75 11.06 9.65
CA ASP A 34 -2.45 11.28 10.25
C ASP A 34 -1.46 10.19 9.84
N LEU A 35 -1.89 8.92 9.74
CA LEU A 35 -1.05 7.83 9.24
C LEU A 35 -0.63 8.06 7.78
N VAL A 36 -1.50 8.61 6.93
CA VAL A 36 -1.15 8.93 5.54
C VAL A 36 -0.15 10.09 5.49
N LEU A 37 -0.35 11.11 6.32
CA LEU A 37 0.44 12.34 6.27
C LEU A 37 1.79 12.24 7.00
N SER A 38 1.86 11.41 8.05
CA SER A 38 3.00 11.34 8.97
C SER A 38 3.52 9.92 9.22
N GLY A 39 3.11 8.98 8.36
CA GLY A 39 3.50 7.57 8.46
C GLY A 39 5.02 7.34 8.41
N PRO A 40 5.48 6.14 8.82
CA PRO A 40 6.89 5.78 8.78
C PRO A 40 7.49 5.89 7.37
N ARG A 41 8.73 6.35 7.25
CA ARG A 41 9.41 6.56 5.95
C ARG A 41 9.59 5.29 5.12
N ASN A 42 9.56 4.12 5.76
CA ASN A 42 9.65 2.82 5.12
C ASN A 42 8.29 2.29 4.65
N VAL A 43 7.25 3.11 4.66
CA VAL A 43 5.89 2.72 4.28
C VAL A 43 5.44 3.54 3.10
N THR A 44 4.97 2.86 2.06
CA THR A 44 4.23 3.45 0.96
C THR A 44 2.78 3.01 1.06
N LEU A 45 1.87 3.98 1.06
CA LEU A 45 0.43 3.74 1.02
C LEU A 45 -0.12 4.24 -0.31
N GLN A 46 -0.72 3.34 -1.06
CA GLN A 46 -1.46 3.67 -2.27
C GLN A 46 -2.96 3.64 -1.97
N VAL A 47 -3.66 4.70 -2.36
CA VAL A 47 -5.12 4.77 -2.24
C VAL A 47 -5.73 4.54 -3.62
N VAL A 48 -6.65 3.57 -3.71
CA VAL A 48 -7.43 3.30 -4.93
C VAL A 48 -8.66 4.20 -4.91
N PRO A 49 -8.83 5.10 -5.90
CA PRO A 49 -10.02 5.94 -6.00
C PRO A 49 -11.30 5.12 -6.16
N MET A 50 -12.42 5.56 -5.60
CA MET A 50 -13.71 4.86 -5.77
C MET A 50 -14.18 4.82 -7.23
N GLU A 51 -13.73 5.78 -8.04
CA GLU A 51 -14.02 5.89 -9.48
C GLU A 51 -13.07 5.03 -10.34
N ALA A 52 -12.07 4.38 -9.74
CA ALA A 52 -11.17 3.53 -10.48
C ALA A 52 -11.90 2.24 -10.91
N GLU A 53 -12.10 2.08 -12.22
CA GLU A 53 -12.71 0.88 -12.79
C GLU A 53 -11.79 -0.35 -12.71
N PHE A 54 -10.48 -0.13 -12.53
CA PHE A 54 -9.45 -1.17 -12.42
C PHE A 54 -8.46 -0.84 -11.30
N HIS A 55 -8.04 -1.84 -10.53
CA HIS A 55 -6.92 -1.66 -9.61
C HIS A 55 -5.63 -1.50 -10.42
N GLY A 56 -5.03 -0.31 -10.43
CA GLY A 56 -3.80 -0.02 -11.20
C GLY A 56 -2.58 -0.89 -10.88
N CYS A 57 -2.64 -1.74 -9.84
CA CYS A 57 -1.62 -2.76 -9.52
C CYS A 57 -1.84 -4.12 -10.20
N LEU A 58 -2.95 -4.31 -10.92
CA LEU A 58 -3.32 -5.57 -11.57
C LEU A 58 -3.56 -5.41 -13.07
N ASP A 59 -3.43 -4.21 -13.63
CA ASP A 59 -3.67 -3.96 -15.05
C ASP A 59 -2.56 -4.53 -15.96
N ARG A 60 -1.45 -5.02 -15.36
CA ARG A 60 -0.42 -5.78 -16.07
C ARG A 60 0.12 -6.95 -15.25
N PRO A 61 0.54 -8.06 -15.89
CA PRO A 61 1.04 -9.23 -15.18
C PRO A 61 2.30 -8.88 -14.38
N VAL A 62 2.24 -9.02 -13.05
CA VAL A 62 3.44 -9.03 -12.22
C VAL A 62 4.06 -10.42 -12.33
N ARG A 63 5.31 -10.49 -12.82
CA ARG A 63 6.07 -11.74 -12.90
C ARG A 63 7.02 -11.80 -11.71
N LEU A 64 6.83 -12.82 -10.86
CA LEU A 64 7.77 -13.15 -9.80
C LEU A 64 8.78 -14.17 -10.37
N LEU A 65 10.06 -13.84 -10.34
CA LEU A 65 11.13 -14.77 -10.66
C LEU A 65 11.85 -15.16 -9.36
N GLU A 66 12.11 -16.44 -9.19
CA GLU A 66 12.93 -16.96 -8.10
C GLU A 66 14.25 -17.48 -8.68
N ALA A 67 15.36 -16.90 -8.24
CA ALA A 67 16.69 -17.32 -8.64
C ALA A 67 17.12 -18.57 -7.85
N PRO A 68 18.05 -19.39 -8.39
CA PRO A 68 18.54 -20.58 -7.70
C PRO A 68 19.18 -20.32 -6.33
N ASP A 69 19.60 -19.08 -6.06
CA ASP A 69 20.14 -18.63 -4.77
C ASP A 69 19.04 -18.17 -3.78
N GLY A 70 17.76 -18.35 -4.12
CA GLY A 70 16.60 -18.02 -3.29
C GLY A 70 16.17 -16.54 -3.38
N ARG A 71 16.80 -15.73 -4.23
CA ARG A 71 16.36 -14.34 -4.44
C ARG A 71 15.07 -14.27 -5.24
N ARG A 72 14.12 -13.46 -4.79
CA ARG A 72 12.86 -13.17 -5.51
C ARG A 72 12.91 -11.79 -6.14
N LEU A 73 12.64 -11.73 -7.45
CA LEU A 73 12.59 -10.52 -8.26
C LEU A 73 11.16 -10.32 -8.77
N GLY A 74 10.58 -9.15 -8.53
CA GLY A 74 9.31 -8.74 -9.11
C GLY A 74 9.55 -7.91 -10.37
N TYR A 75 8.94 -8.30 -11.49
CA TYR A 75 8.99 -7.56 -12.74
C TYR A 75 7.61 -7.04 -13.13
N SER A 76 7.57 -5.78 -13.57
CA SER A 76 6.39 -5.10 -14.10
C SER A 76 6.81 -4.19 -15.25
N GLU A 77 6.16 -4.33 -16.41
CA GLU A 77 6.42 -3.53 -17.61
C GLU A 77 5.67 -2.20 -17.57
N ARG A 78 6.39 -1.08 -17.74
CA ARG A 78 5.83 0.26 -17.96
C ARG A 78 5.57 0.51 -19.44
#